data_AF-A0A2N2MCF9-F1
#
_entry.id   AF-A0A2N2MCF9-F1
#
_cell.length_a   1.000
_cell.length_b   1.000
_cell.length_c   1.000
_cell.angle_alpha   90.00
_cell.angle_beta   90.00
_cell.angle_gamma   90.00
#
_symmetry.space_group_name_H-M   'P 1'
#
loop_
_entity.id
_entity.type
_entity.pdbx_description
1 polymer ?
#
loop_
_entity_poly.entity_id
_entity_poly.type
_entity_poly.pdbx_seq_one_letter_code
_entity_poly.pdbx_strand_id
1 'polypeptide(L)'
;MFLNKESHYRSAVEDFQSAHQKATVEEVLARLQGKPNTLLSFEEIAKKLKLQARSERGVQTIPLEAIVGSVGRYSDFTRTFLPRNPSDQQRWALVKASLDENGFPPIDVYKVSGVYFVLDGNHRVSVARQEGWSTIQANVIEVKSNVPLSPDTSPDELIVKSEYADFLEETRLHEYRPNVDLGVTIPGQYEKLLQQIQVHRYYAWVDRSLSWSFEEAMLDWYDSIYIPLVETIRDRGLLRWFPDRTVTDFYLWVTEHRDALQKELGWQIRSEAVAEALAAKTDQAAEAETGSWRKSKLMQRYTESLFKDILVPLSHTEDGWQAMQQALFVAQQEGSTLHGLHIEDSQAHLEGEEAGILRDRFQKMCRDANLKGALALEVGETSEKILERARLADLLVIKVSYPPQTGIASLTSPLRMIISRVPRPILAVPDKAVRTTHALLAFDGSSRSKEALFLATYLAEQWGIALTVFTALESGRLSGSVQDEARAYLDLHEIQADYVIKKGAADSVRAVVRQRGIDLLVMGGYSGMTIKEFFIGSNVNLVLKESKIPVLICR
;
A
#
# COMPACT_ATOMS: atom_id res chain seq x y z
N MET A 1 -11.05 -65.42 32.00
CA MET A 1 -11.00 -64.63 30.76
C MET A 1 -12.28 -63.83 30.49
N PHE A 2 -13.48 -64.35 30.78
CA PHE A 2 -14.76 -63.61 30.59
C PHE A 2 -14.97 -62.41 31.54
N LEU A 3 -14.62 -62.55 32.83
CA LEU A 3 -14.77 -61.47 33.83
C LEU A 3 -13.92 -60.22 33.53
N ASN A 4 -12.77 -60.38 32.86
CA ASN A 4 -11.89 -59.26 32.52
C ASN A 4 -12.47 -58.41 31.38
N LYS A 5 -13.11 -59.04 30.39
CA LYS A 5 -13.74 -58.34 29.25
C LYS A 5 -14.94 -57.48 29.66
N GLU A 6 -15.76 -57.94 30.61
CA GLU A 6 -16.87 -57.14 31.15
C GLU A 6 -16.37 -55.91 31.94
N SER A 7 -15.29 -56.05 32.71
CA SER A 7 -14.68 -54.94 33.45
C SER A 7 -14.12 -53.86 32.52
N HIS A 8 -13.38 -54.26 31.48
CA HIS A 8 -12.84 -53.35 30.47
C HIS A 8 -13.95 -52.64 29.68
N TYR A 9 -15.06 -53.33 29.37
CA TYR A 9 -16.19 -52.72 28.68
C TYR A 9 -16.93 -51.68 29.55
N ARG A 10 -17.12 -51.95 30.86
CA ARG A 10 -17.75 -50.98 31.77
C ARG A 10 -16.92 -49.72 31.94
N SER A 11 -15.61 -49.85 32.13
CA SER A 11 -14.69 -48.70 32.15
C SER A 11 -14.74 -47.93 30.84
N ALA A 12 -14.75 -48.62 29.69
CA ALA A 12 -14.87 -47.96 28.39
C ALA A 12 -16.20 -47.19 28.21
N VAL A 13 -17.28 -47.63 28.85
CA VAL A 13 -18.56 -46.91 28.86
C VAL A 13 -18.48 -45.62 29.69
N GLU A 14 -17.82 -45.64 30.85
CA GLU A 14 -17.59 -44.44 31.66
C GLU A 14 -16.72 -43.41 30.94
N ASP A 15 -15.69 -43.88 30.23
CA ASP A 15 -14.82 -43.01 29.44
C ASP A 15 -15.53 -42.39 28.23
N PHE A 16 -16.47 -43.12 27.61
CA PHE A 16 -17.36 -42.54 26.59
C PHE A 16 -18.21 -41.42 27.17
N GLN A 17 -18.80 -41.61 28.36
CA GLN A 17 -19.61 -40.57 29.00
C GLN A 17 -18.78 -39.33 29.31
N SER A 18 -17.54 -39.50 29.78
CA SER A 18 -16.59 -38.40 29.98
C SER A 18 -16.27 -37.66 28.66
N ALA A 19 -15.95 -38.40 27.59
CA ALA A 19 -15.66 -37.81 26.28
C ALA A 19 -16.88 -37.07 25.69
N HIS A 20 -18.08 -37.61 25.87
CA HIS A 20 -19.33 -37.00 25.43
C HIS A 20 -19.66 -35.71 26.21
N GLN A 21 -19.46 -35.70 27.53
CA GLN A 21 -19.62 -34.48 28.34
C GLN A 21 -18.63 -33.38 27.91
N LYS A 22 -17.38 -33.72 27.64
CA LYS A 22 -16.39 -32.77 27.08
C LYS A 22 -16.86 -32.21 25.74
N ALA A 23 -17.42 -33.05 24.86
CA ALA A 23 -17.97 -32.63 23.57
C ALA A 23 -19.06 -31.56 23.74
N THR A 24 -19.98 -31.75 24.70
CA THR A 24 -21.05 -30.78 25.00
C THR A 24 -20.49 -29.45 25.48
N VAL A 25 -19.48 -29.45 26.36
CA VAL A 25 -18.81 -28.22 26.83
C VAL A 25 -18.12 -27.50 25.68
N GLU A 26 -17.42 -28.24 24.80
CA GLU A 26 -16.74 -27.67 23.64
C GLU A 26 -17.72 -27.02 22.65
N GLU A 27 -18.89 -27.62 22.43
CA GLU A 27 -19.95 -27.03 21.60
C GLU A 27 -20.51 -25.72 22.18
N VAL A 28 -20.73 -25.66 23.49
CA VAL A 28 -21.20 -24.44 24.16
C VAL A 28 -20.16 -23.33 24.05
N LEU A 29 -18.89 -23.63 24.32
CA LEU A 29 -17.79 -22.68 24.19
C LEU A 29 -17.61 -22.19 22.74
N ALA A 30 -17.70 -23.08 21.76
CA ALA A 30 -17.58 -22.75 20.35
C ALA A 30 -18.72 -21.82 19.88
N ARG A 31 -19.96 -22.05 20.34
CA ARG A 31 -21.10 -21.16 20.06
C ARG A 31 -20.90 -19.77 20.65
N LEU A 32 -20.35 -19.67 21.87
CA LEU A 32 -20.05 -18.39 22.50
C LEU A 32 -18.94 -17.61 21.78
N GLN A 33 -17.95 -18.32 21.21
CA GLN A 33 -16.83 -17.74 20.48
C GLN A 33 -17.09 -17.50 18.99
N GLY A 34 -18.26 -17.92 18.47
CA GLY A 34 -18.57 -17.85 17.04
C GLY A 34 -17.70 -18.74 16.16
N LYS A 35 -17.00 -19.74 16.72
CA LYS A 35 -16.12 -20.64 15.98
C LYS A 35 -16.85 -21.94 15.62
N PRO A 36 -16.71 -22.45 14.39
CA PRO A 36 -17.30 -23.73 14.00
C PRO A 36 -16.58 -24.90 14.70
N ASN A 37 -17.35 -25.80 15.32
CA ASN A 37 -16.85 -26.97 16.04
C ASN A 37 -17.11 -28.31 15.32
N THR A 38 -17.36 -28.29 14.02
CA THR A 38 -17.57 -29.49 13.21
C THR A 38 -16.27 -29.93 12.56
N LEU A 39 -16.10 -31.24 12.37
CA LEU A 39 -15.04 -31.77 11.52
C LEU A 39 -15.20 -31.27 10.08
N LEU A 40 -14.07 -31.14 9.39
CA LEU A 40 -14.07 -30.82 7.98
C LEU A 40 -14.52 -32.04 7.14
N SER A 41 -15.45 -31.83 6.21
CA SER A 41 -15.88 -32.85 5.25
C SER A 41 -14.85 -32.97 4.12
N PHE A 42 -14.27 -34.16 3.93
CA PHE A 42 -13.34 -34.39 2.83
C PHE A 42 -14.01 -34.22 1.46
N GLU A 43 -15.27 -34.62 1.29
CA GLU A 43 -15.96 -34.50 -0.01
C GLU A 43 -16.18 -33.03 -0.41
N GLU A 44 -16.55 -32.18 0.55
CA GLU A 44 -16.68 -30.75 0.31
C GLU A 44 -15.34 -30.12 -0.05
N ILE A 45 -14.27 -30.53 0.63
CA ILE A 45 -12.91 -30.04 0.39
C ILE A 45 -12.36 -30.54 -0.94
N ALA A 46 -12.56 -31.81 -1.26
CA ALA A 46 -12.11 -32.40 -2.51
C ALA A 46 -12.78 -31.75 -3.73
N LYS A 47 -14.08 -31.40 -3.60
CA LYS A 47 -14.82 -30.65 -4.62
C LYS A 47 -14.35 -29.20 -4.71
N LYS A 48 -14.19 -28.51 -3.57
CA LYS A 48 -13.78 -27.09 -3.50
C LYS A 48 -12.33 -26.85 -3.93
N LEU A 49 -11.42 -27.75 -3.56
CA LEU A 49 -9.98 -27.65 -3.88
C LEU A 49 -9.58 -28.48 -5.10
N LYS A 50 -10.55 -29.00 -5.86
CA LYS A 50 -10.38 -29.77 -7.11
C LYS A 50 -9.21 -30.76 -7.03
N LEU A 51 -9.18 -31.54 -5.96
CA LEU A 51 -8.04 -32.40 -5.63
C LEU A 51 -7.78 -33.43 -6.74
N GLN A 52 -6.54 -33.49 -7.23
CA GLN A 52 -6.13 -34.39 -8.31
C GLN A 52 -5.10 -35.42 -7.85
N ALA A 53 -5.13 -36.58 -8.49
CA ALA A 53 -4.20 -37.70 -8.34
C ALA A 53 -4.14 -38.29 -6.92
N ARG A 54 -4.24 -39.62 -6.83
CA ARG A 54 -4.11 -40.36 -5.56
C ARG A 54 -2.84 -41.21 -5.63
N SER A 55 -2.01 -41.12 -4.60
CA SER A 55 -0.82 -41.95 -4.46
C SER A 55 -0.83 -42.66 -3.11
N GLU A 56 -0.68 -43.98 -3.13
CA GLU A 56 -0.55 -44.76 -1.91
C GLU A 56 0.85 -44.56 -1.31
N ARG A 57 0.89 -44.20 -0.03
CA ARG A 57 2.12 -43.97 0.73
C ARG A 57 2.38 -45.04 1.79
N GLY A 58 1.52 -46.05 1.87
CA GLY A 58 1.62 -47.16 2.81
C GLY A 58 1.33 -46.77 4.26
N VAL A 59 1.68 -47.65 5.20
CA VAL A 59 1.51 -47.45 6.64
C VAL A 59 2.54 -46.44 7.15
N GLN A 60 2.07 -45.38 7.82
CA GLN A 60 2.90 -44.36 8.45
C GLN A 60 2.36 -44.02 9.84
N THR A 61 3.25 -43.63 10.74
CA THR A 61 2.87 -43.02 12.02
C THR A 61 2.61 -41.54 11.78
N ILE A 62 1.39 -41.08 12.04
CA ILE A 62 0.96 -39.70 11.80
C ILE A 62 0.59 -38.99 13.11
N PRO A 63 0.79 -37.66 13.21
CA PRO A 63 0.42 -36.90 14.39
C PRO A 63 -1.12 -36.76 14.49
N LEU A 64 -1.67 -37.03 15.67
CA LEU A 64 -3.12 -36.98 15.90
C LEU A 64 -3.67 -35.57 15.73
N GLU A 65 -2.90 -34.53 16.05
CA GLU A 65 -3.27 -33.11 15.87
C GLU A 65 -3.44 -32.69 14.40
N ALA A 66 -2.75 -33.36 13.46
CA ALA A 66 -2.89 -33.08 12.04
C ALA A 66 -4.12 -33.74 11.40
N ILE A 67 -4.89 -34.53 12.17
CA ILE A 67 -6.16 -35.11 11.73
C ILE A 67 -7.29 -34.09 11.97
N VAL A 68 -7.85 -33.56 10.89
CA VAL A 68 -8.71 -32.37 10.90
C VAL A 68 -10.15 -32.64 10.45
N GLY A 69 -10.38 -33.79 9.84
CA GLY A 69 -11.64 -34.07 9.17
C GLY A 69 -11.88 -35.54 8.88
N SER A 70 -13.02 -35.79 8.24
CA SER A 70 -13.51 -37.14 7.96
C SER A 70 -14.17 -37.20 6.59
N VAL A 71 -14.06 -38.35 5.92
CA VAL A 71 -14.69 -38.62 4.61
C VAL A 71 -16.17 -38.95 4.77
N GLY A 72 -16.55 -39.54 5.90
CA GLY A 72 -17.93 -39.81 6.26
C GLY A 72 -18.01 -39.91 7.78
N ARG A 73 -19.00 -39.23 8.38
CA ARG A 73 -19.19 -39.00 9.84
C ARG A 73 -18.58 -37.72 10.43
N TYR A 74 -18.37 -36.69 9.61
CA TYR A 74 -17.93 -35.37 10.10
C TYR A 74 -18.95 -34.68 11.04
N SER A 75 -20.23 -35.08 10.99
CA SER A 75 -21.29 -34.61 11.89
C SER A 75 -21.29 -35.27 13.26
N ASP A 76 -20.72 -36.47 13.37
CA ASP A 76 -20.88 -37.36 14.53
C ASP A 76 -19.86 -37.02 15.63
N PHE A 77 -18.86 -36.19 15.31
CA PHE A 77 -17.81 -35.78 16.21
C PHE A 77 -17.61 -34.26 16.21
N THR A 78 -17.07 -33.74 17.31
CA THR A 78 -16.54 -32.37 17.39
C THR A 78 -15.27 -32.23 16.54
N ARG A 79 -14.81 -31.00 16.34
CA ARG A 79 -13.52 -30.71 15.66
C ARG A 79 -12.35 -31.46 16.31
N THR A 80 -12.44 -31.75 17.60
CA THR A 80 -11.46 -32.51 18.37
C THR A 80 -11.65 -34.03 18.34
N PHE A 81 -12.55 -34.57 17.51
CA PHE A 81 -12.92 -36.01 17.45
C PHE A 81 -13.63 -36.53 18.72
N LEU A 82 -14.29 -35.68 19.51
CA LEU A 82 -15.12 -36.15 20.64
C LEU A 82 -16.51 -36.56 20.14
N PRO A 83 -17.09 -37.68 20.63
CA PRO A 83 -18.36 -38.19 20.13
C PRO A 83 -19.54 -37.32 20.56
N ARG A 84 -20.38 -36.95 19.59
CA ARG A 84 -21.57 -36.10 19.82
C ARG A 84 -22.85 -36.91 20.03
N ASN A 85 -22.95 -38.09 19.45
CA ASN A 85 -24.19 -38.86 19.47
C ASN A 85 -24.14 -39.94 20.56
N PRO A 86 -25.14 -39.98 21.48
CA PRO A 86 -25.21 -41.04 22.49
C PRO A 86 -25.29 -42.45 21.90
N SER A 87 -25.79 -42.59 20.67
CA SER A 87 -25.87 -43.87 19.94
C SER A 87 -24.50 -44.47 19.62
N ASP A 88 -23.41 -43.70 19.65
CA ASP A 88 -22.06 -44.19 19.37
C ASP A 88 -21.42 -44.94 20.55
N GLN A 89 -22.03 -44.88 21.74
CA GLN A 89 -21.50 -45.45 22.98
C GLN A 89 -21.07 -46.90 22.84
N GLN A 90 -21.95 -47.75 22.28
CA GLN A 90 -21.67 -49.18 22.17
C GLN A 90 -20.47 -49.44 21.24
N ARG A 91 -20.40 -48.73 20.12
CA ARG A 91 -19.33 -48.89 19.12
C ARG A 91 -18.01 -48.33 19.63
N TRP A 92 -18.03 -47.17 20.29
CA TRP A 92 -16.85 -46.54 20.89
C TRP A 92 -16.27 -47.41 22.01
N ALA A 93 -17.13 -47.91 22.90
CA ALA A 93 -16.71 -48.78 23.99
C ALA A 93 -16.14 -50.12 23.50
N LEU A 94 -16.70 -50.69 22.43
CA LEU A 94 -16.14 -51.89 21.78
C LEU A 94 -14.77 -51.62 21.17
N VAL A 95 -14.57 -50.47 20.51
CA VAL A 95 -13.27 -50.09 19.96
C VAL A 95 -12.24 -49.95 21.08
N LYS A 96 -12.57 -49.22 22.16
CA LYS A 96 -11.67 -49.09 23.30
C LYS A 96 -11.36 -50.43 23.98
N ALA A 97 -12.35 -51.30 24.15
CA ALA A 97 -12.16 -52.63 24.72
C ALA A 97 -11.36 -53.58 23.82
N SER A 98 -11.19 -53.24 22.53
CA SER A 98 -10.39 -54.01 21.56
C SER A 98 -8.92 -53.58 21.48
N LEU A 99 -8.52 -52.56 22.25
CA LEU A 99 -7.14 -52.10 22.33
C LEU A 99 -6.23 -53.24 22.81
N ASP A 100 -5.23 -53.59 22.01
CA ASP A 100 -4.23 -54.60 22.35
C ASP A 100 -2.89 -53.96 22.79
N GLU A 101 -1.91 -54.77 23.19
CA GLU A 101 -0.58 -54.29 23.61
C GLU A 101 0.20 -53.57 22.49
N ASN A 102 -0.17 -53.78 21.23
CA ASN A 102 0.44 -53.18 20.04
C ASN A 102 -0.34 -51.95 19.53
N GLY A 103 -1.46 -51.58 20.17
CA GLY A 103 -2.29 -50.43 19.85
C GLY A 103 -3.53 -50.77 19.03
N PHE A 104 -3.89 -49.90 18.08
CA PHE A 104 -4.97 -50.17 17.13
C PHE A 104 -4.38 -50.62 15.79
N PRO A 105 -5.12 -51.44 15.01
CA PRO A 105 -4.83 -51.58 13.59
C PRO A 105 -4.75 -50.20 12.92
N PRO A 106 -3.93 -50.02 11.86
CA PRO A 106 -3.82 -48.75 11.17
C PRO A 106 -5.18 -48.21 10.70
N ILE A 107 -5.40 -46.91 10.87
CA ILE A 107 -6.56 -46.21 10.31
C ILE A 107 -6.32 -45.91 8.82
N ASP A 108 -7.37 -45.66 8.04
CA ASP A 108 -7.21 -45.23 6.64
C ASP A 108 -7.43 -43.72 6.53
N VAL A 109 -6.50 -43.00 5.91
CA VAL A 109 -6.57 -41.54 5.78
C VAL A 109 -6.22 -41.03 4.39
N TYR A 110 -6.86 -39.94 3.98
CA TYR A 110 -6.35 -39.08 2.92
C TYR A 110 -5.44 -38.00 3.50
N LYS A 111 -4.26 -37.81 2.92
CA LYS A 111 -3.37 -36.68 3.21
C LYS A 111 -3.54 -35.62 2.14
N VAL A 112 -3.84 -34.39 2.56
CA VAL A 112 -3.92 -33.22 1.67
C VAL A 112 -2.97 -32.16 2.23
N SER A 113 -1.90 -31.87 1.49
CA SER A 113 -0.82 -30.98 1.95
C SER A 113 -0.24 -31.42 3.31
N GLY A 114 -0.53 -30.72 4.41
CA GLY A 114 -0.04 -31.02 5.75
C GLY A 114 -1.07 -31.66 6.70
N VAL A 115 -2.28 -31.95 6.23
CA VAL A 115 -3.40 -32.41 7.08
C VAL A 115 -3.99 -33.73 6.62
N TYR A 116 -4.69 -34.41 7.52
CA TYR A 116 -5.24 -35.75 7.31
C TYR A 116 -6.77 -35.79 7.51
N PHE A 117 -7.43 -36.57 6.66
CA PHE A 117 -8.87 -36.84 6.70
C PHE A 117 -9.12 -38.33 6.88
N VAL A 118 -9.90 -38.70 7.89
CA VAL A 118 -10.17 -40.11 8.19
C VAL A 118 -11.14 -40.69 7.18
N LEU A 119 -10.69 -41.67 6.42
CA LEU A 119 -11.52 -42.51 5.56
C LEU A 119 -12.20 -43.62 6.37
N ASP A 120 -11.42 -44.31 7.21
CA ASP A 120 -11.92 -45.28 8.18
C ASP A 120 -11.14 -45.22 9.49
N GLY A 121 -11.85 -45.43 10.62
CA GLY A 121 -11.24 -45.41 11.95
C GLY A 121 -11.55 -44.19 12.83
N ASN A 122 -12.61 -43.44 12.55
CA ASN A 122 -13.00 -42.24 13.33
C ASN A 122 -13.08 -42.50 14.85
N HIS A 123 -13.67 -43.62 15.28
CA HIS A 123 -13.73 -43.97 16.71
C HIS A 123 -12.35 -44.32 17.29
N ARG A 124 -11.42 -44.89 16.51
CA ARG A 124 -10.05 -45.18 16.95
C ARG A 124 -9.28 -43.87 17.20
N VAL A 125 -9.46 -42.88 16.33
CA VAL A 125 -8.91 -41.51 16.53
C VAL A 125 -9.47 -40.87 17.79
N SER A 126 -10.80 -40.97 17.99
CA SER A 126 -11.48 -40.46 19.18
C SER A 126 -10.94 -41.08 20.48
N VAL A 127 -10.81 -42.42 20.51
CA VAL A 127 -10.25 -43.14 21.68
C VAL A 127 -8.79 -42.76 21.89
N ALA A 128 -7.97 -42.75 20.84
CA ALA A 128 -6.55 -42.40 20.95
C ALA A 128 -6.33 -40.98 21.52
N ARG A 129 -7.15 -40.01 21.12
CA ARG A 129 -7.12 -38.66 21.69
C ARG A 129 -7.57 -38.63 23.15
N GLN A 130 -8.60 -39.39 23.51
CA GLN A 130 -9.07 -39.49 24.90
C GLN A 130 -8.02 -40.14 25.82
N GLU A 131 -7.25 -41.10 25.31
CA GLU A 131 -6.10 -41.73 26.00
C GLU A 131 -4.83 -40.85 26.00
N GLY A 132 -4.88 -39.66 25.40
CA GLY A 132 -3.76 -38.71 25.40
C GLY A 132 -2.60 -39.11 24.49
N TRP A 133 -2.83 -39.94 23.47
CA TRP A 133 -1.79 -40.29 22.50
C TRP A 133 -1.42 -39.08 21.64
N SER A 134 -0.16 -39.00 21.21
CA SER A 134 0.32 -37.95 20.28
C SER A 134 0.28 -38.40 18.81
N THR A 135 0.37 -39.70 18.55
CA THR A 135 0.45 -40.26 17.19
C THR A 135 -0.40 -41.52 17.03
N ILE A 136 -0.77 -41.85 15.79
CA ILE A 136 -1.49 -43.09 15.43
C ILE A 136 -0.95 -43.66 14.11
N GLN A 137 -0.97 -44.99 13.94
CA GLN A 137 -0.62 -45.60 12.66
C GLN A 137 -1.75 -45.46 11.66
N ALA A 138 -1.43 -45.13 10.41
CA ALA A 138 -2.39 -44.94 9.35
C ALA A 138 -1.87 -45.42 7.99
N ASN A 139 -2.73 -46.03 7.17
CA ASN A 139 -2.51 -46.17 5.73
C ASN A 139 -2.80 -44.80 5.08
N VAL A 140 -1.76 -44.20 4.49
CA VAL A 140 -1.85 -42.85 3.95
C VAL A 140 -2.05 -42.88 2.44
N ILE A 141 -3.12 -42.28 1.96
CA ILE A 141 -3.35 -41.99 0.54
C ILE A 141 -3.14 -40.49 0.33
N GLU A 142 -2.05 -40.10 -0.31
CA GLU A 142 -1.75 -38.68 -0.56
C GLU A 142 -2.45 -38.18 -1.81
N VAL A 143 -3.12 -37.03 -1.65
CA VAL A 143 -3.86 -36.33 -2.68
C VAL A 143 -3.20 -34.97 -2.92
N LYS A 144 -2.85 -34.68 -4.17
CA LYS A 144 -2.13 -33.43 -4.50
C LYS A 144 -3.09 -32.24 -4.48
N SER A 145 -2.63 -31.14 -3.88
CA SER A 145 -3.29 -29.84 -3.89
C SER A 145 -2.27 -28.74 -4.16
N ASN A 146 -2.67 -27.75 -4.97
CA ASN A 146 -1.87 -26.55 -5.22
C ASN A 146 -2.08 -25.46 -4.14
N VAL A 147 -2.98 -25.70 -3.17
CA VAL A 147 -3.30 -24.78 -2.09
C VAL A 147 -2.91 -25.38 -0.74
N PRO A 148 -2.15 -24.66 0.11
CA PRO A 148 -1.75 -25.17 1.42
C PRO A 148 -2.95 -25.21 2.39
N LEU A 149 -3.05 -26.29 3.16
CA LEU A 149 -4.03 -26.47 4.25
C LEU A 149 -3.30 -26.67 5.59
N SER A 150 -3.83 -26.06 6.65
CA SER A 150 -3.33 -26.18 8.03
C SER A 150 -4.40 -26.76 8.97
N PRO A 151 -4.02 -27.34 10.12
CA PRO A 151 -4.97 -27.87 11.11
C PRO A 151 -5.95 -26.85 11.68
N ASP A 152 -5.55 -25.57 11.70
CA ASP A 152 -6.34 -24.49 12.27
C ASP A 152 -7.31 -23.85 11.26
N THR A 153 -7.26 -24.26 9.98
CA THR A 153 -8.05 -23.64 8.90
C THR A 153 -9.54 -23.59 9.23
N SER A 154 -10.14 -22.40 9.15
CA SER A 154 -11.58 -22.19 9.40
C SER A 154 -12.42 -22.45 8.13
N PRO A 155 -13.74 -22.68 8.25
CA PRO A 155 -14.65 -22.78 7.10
C PRO A 155 -14.67 -21.53 6.21
N ASP A 156 -14.49 -20.34 6.79
CA ASP A 156 -14.40 -19.08 6.03
C ASP A 156 -13.08 -19.01 5.25
N GLU A 157 -11.97 -19.42 5.87
CA GLU A 157 -10.68 -19.57 5.17
C GLU A 157 -10.74 -20.64 4.07
N LEU A 158 -11.57 -21.67 4.23
CA LEU A 158 -11.82 -22.69 3.21
C LEU A 158 -12.53 -22.13 1.98
N ILE A 159 -13.41 -21.14 2.14
CA ILE A 159 -14.02 -20.41 1.02
C ILE A 159 -12.92 -19.66 0.26
N VAL A 160 -12.10 -18.89 0.96
CA VAL A 160 -10.99 -18.13 0.35
C VAL A 160 -9.98 -19.06 -0.35
N LYS A 161 -9.66 -20.21 0.26
CA LYS A 161 -8.76 -21.21 -0.34
C LYS A 161 -9.36 -21.89 -1.58
N SER A 162 -10.68 -22.11 -1.60
CA SER A 162 -11.40 -22.59 -2.78
C SER A 162 -11.30 -21.59 -3.92
N GLU A 163 -11.60 -20.32 -3.65
CA GLU A 163 -11.50 -19.25 -4.64
C GLU A 163 -10.08 -19.09 -5.18
N TYR A 164 -9.07 -19.25 -4.31
CA TYR A 164 -7.68 -19.20 -4.76
C TYR A 164 -7.32 -20.36 -5.69
N ALA A 165 -7.82 -21.56 -5.40
CA ALA A 165 -7.62 -22.72 -6.26
C ALA A 165 -8.20 -22.49 -7.66
N ASP A 166 -9.43 -21.96 -7.73
CA ASP A 166 -10.10 -21.61 -8.98
C ASP A 166 -9.31 -20.53 -9.75
N PHE A 167 -8.85 -19.49 -9.05
CA PHE A 167 -8.01 -18.45 -9.62
C PHE A 167 -6.70 -18.99 -10.22
N LEU A 168 -6.01 -19.89 -9.51
CA LEU A 168 -4.74 -20.48 -9.98
C LEU A 168 -4.92 -21.40 -11.19
N GLU A 169 -6.07 -22.07 -11.30
CA GLU A 169 -6.41 -22.89 -12.46
C GLU A 169 -6.71 -22.02 -13.68
N GLU A 170 -7.51 -20.96 -13.52
CA GLU A 170 -7.88 -20.06 -14.62
C GLU A 170 -6.69 -19.24 -15.12
N THR A 171 -5.84 -18.76 -14.22
CA THR A 171 -4.69 -17.90 -14.57
C THR A 171 -3.43 -18.68 -14.92
N ARG A 172 -3.33 -19.94 -14.46
CA ARG A 172 -2.11 -20.75 -14.50
C ARG A 172 -0.87 -20.05 -13.90
N LEU A 173 -1.08 -19.09 -12.99
CA LEU A 173 -0.02 -18.29 -12.39
C LEU A 173 1.05 -19.17 -11.72
N HIS A 174 0.64 -20.25 -11.07
CA HIS A 174 1.52 -21.20 -10.40
C HIS A 174 2.53 -21.88 -11.34
N GLU A 175 2.23 -21.99 -12.64
CA GLU A 175 3.15 -22.57 -13.63
C GLU A 175 4.19 -21.54 -14.10
N TYR A 176 3.78 -20.29 -14.32
CA TYR A 176 4.64 -19.23 -14.86
C TYR A 176 5.41 -18.44 -13.78
N ARG A 177 4.91 -18.43 -12.54
CA ARG A 177 5.43 -17.68 -11.39
C ARG A 177 5.26 -18.48 -10.09
N PRO A 178 6.00 -19.58 -9.89
CA PRO A 178 5.81 -20.50 -8.75
C PRO A 178 6.11 -19.90 -7.36
N ASN A 179 6.81 -18.76 -7.31
CA ASN A 179 7.20 -18.09 -6.05
C ASN A 179 6.30 -16.91 -5.68
N VAL A 180 5.24 -16.67 -6.46
CA VAL A 180 4.34 -15.53 -6.24
C VAL A 180 3.17 -15.97 -5.38
N ASP A 181 2.98 -15.28 -4.26
CA ASP A 181 1.83 -15.45 -3.39
C ASP A 181 0.87 -14.26 -3.56
N LEU A 182 -0.33 -14.56 -4.08
CA LEU A 182 -1.46 -13.63 -4.21
C LEU A 182 -2.55 -13.92 -3.17
N GLY A 183 -2.21 -14.57 -2.06
CA GLY A 183 -3.11 -14.85 -0.96
C GLY A 183 -3.90 -13.62 -0.51
N VAL A 184 -5.17 -13.84 -0.18
CA VAL A 184 -6.11 -12.87 0.39
C VAL A 184 -6.74 -13.44 1.65
N THR A 185 -7.37 -12.61 2.46
CA THR A 185 -8.05 -13.03 3.70
C THR A 185 -9.56 -12.85 3.66
N ILE A 186 -10.09 -12.19 2.62
CA ILE A 186 -11.51 -11.87 2.48
C ILE A 186 -12.10 -12.68 1.31
N PRO A 187 -13.27 -13.34 1.49
CA PRO A 187 -13.99 -14.01 0.40
C PRO A 187 -14.40 -13.05 -0.73
N GLY A 188 -14.50 -13.57 -1.95
CA GLY A 188 -14.90 -12.86 -3.17
C GLY A 188 -13.80 -12.00 -3.80
N GLN A 189 -12.59 -11.96 -3.24
CA GLN A 189 -11.53 -11.08 -3.71
C GLN A 189 -10.87 -11.56 -5.01
N TYR A 190 -10.80 -12.87 -5.24
CA TYR A 190 -10.22 -13.41 -6.48
C TYR A 190 -11.06 -13.12 -7.71
N GLU A 191 -12.39 -13.01 -7.58
CA GLU A 191 -13.26 -12.58 -8.67
C GLU A 191 -12.89 -11.17 -9.14
N LYS A 192 -12.59 -10.26 -8.21
CA LYS A 192 -12.18 -8.89 -8.54
C LYS A 192 -10.82 -8.86 -9.23
N LEU A 193 -9.87 -9.70 -8.82
CA LEU A 193 -8.58 -9.84 -9.52
C LEU A 193 -8.78 -10.32 -10.96
N LEU A 194 -9.64 -11.33 -11.17
CA LEU A 194 -9.97 -11.81 -12.52
C LEU A 194 -10.60 -10.71 -13.36
N GLN A 195 -11.55 -9.94 -12.81
CA GLN A 195 -12.15 -8.80 -13.50
C GLN A 195 -11.09 -7.75 -13.92
N GLN A 196 -10.14 -7.42 -13.04
CA GLN A 196 -9.05 -6.50 -13.38
C GLN A 196 -8.18 -7.02 -14.53
N ILE A 197 -7.83 -8.32 -14.51
CA ILE A 197 -7.05 -8.96 -15.59
C ILE A 197 -7.83 -8.94 -16.91
N GLN A 198 -9.15 -9.21 -16.88
CA GLN A 198 -10.01 -9.16 -18.06
C GLN A 198 -10.11 -7.75 -18.65
N VAL A 199 -10.27 -6.73 -17.79
CA VAL A 199 -10.27 -5.32 -18.21
C VAL A 199 -8.92 -4.93 -18.82
N HIS A 200 -7.81 -5.35 -18.21
CA HIS A 200 -6.46 -5.12 -18.73
C HIS A 200 -6.27 -5.74 -20.12
N ARG A 201 -6.70 -6.99 -20.30
CA ARG A 201 -6.68 -7.69 -21.59
C ARG A 201 -7.49 -6.94 -22.65
N TYR A 202 -8.66 -6.43 -22.29
CA TYR A 202 -9.50 -5.67 -23.22
C TYR A 202 -8.81 -4.39 -23.70
N TYR A 203 -8.22 -3.61 -22.80
CA TYR A 203 -7.53 -2.37 -23.18
C TYR A 203 -6.24 -2.63 -23.97
N ALA A 204 -5.50 -3.71 -23.69
CA ALA A 204 -4.36 -4.11 -24.51
C ALA A 204 -4.78 -4.39 -25.97
N TRP A 205 -5.95 -4.99 -26.18
CA TRP A 205 -6.51 -5.20 -27.51
C TRP A 205 -6.92 -3.88 -28.19
N VAL A 206 -7.60 -2.98 -27.48
CA VAL A 206 -8.05 -1.68 -28.03
C VAL A 206 -6.88 -0.74 -28.36
N ASP A 207 -5.95 -0.56 -27.43
CA ASP A 207 -4.92 0.50 -27.54
C ASP A 207 -3.66 0.04 -28.27
N ARG A 208 -3.33 -1.27 -28.21
CA ARG A 208 -2.09 -1.82 -28.78
C ARG A 208 -2.33 -2.80 -29.93
N SER A 209 -3.60 -3.09 -30.27
CA SER A 209 -3.98 -4.11 -31.26
C SER A 209 -3.39 -5.50 -30.95
N LEU A 210 -3.13 -5.79 -29.68
CA LEU A 210 -2.56 -7.06 -29.23
C LEU A 210 -3.69 -8.02 -28.84
N SER A 211 -3.73 -9.20 -29.46
CA SER A 211 -4.65 -10.27 -29.06
C SER A 211 -3.99 -11.19 -28.04
N TRP A 212 -3.78 -10.70 -26.82
CA TRP A 212 -3.18 -11.52 -25.76
C TRP A 212 -4.08 -12.68 -25.35
N SER A 213 -3.46 -13.81 -25.02
CA SER A 213 -4.12 -14.86 -24.24
C SER A 213 -4.48 -14.34 -22.84
N PHE A 214 -5.29 -15.10 -22.10
CA PHE A 214 -5.62 -14.70 -20.73
C PHE A 214 -4.38 -14.77 -19.82
N GLU A 215 -3.52 -15.75 -20.06
CA GLU A 215 -2.26 -15.95 -19.33
C GLU A 215 -1.27 -14.81 -19.61
N GLU A 216 -1.13 -14.37 -20.86
CA GLU A 216 -0.28 -13.22 -21.22
C GLU A 216 -0.77 -11.93 -20.56
N ALA A 217 -2.09 -11.69 -20.57
CA ALA A 217 -2.66 -10.54 -19.91
C ALA A 217 -2.48 -10.59 -18.38
N MET A 218 -2.56 -11.77 -17.77
CA MET A 218 -2.31 -11.93 -16.34
C MET A 218 -0.85 -11.62 -15.97
N LEU A 219 0.11 -12.11 -16.75
CA LEU A 219 1.53 -11.83 -16.52
C LEU A 219 1.86 -10.34 -16.68
N ASP A 220 1.36 -9.70 -17.72
CA ASP A 220 1.56 -8.26 -17.93
C ASP A 220 0.84 -7.42 -16.86
N TRP A 221 -0.38 -7.79 -16.47
CA TRP A 221 -1.09 -7.14 -15.35
C TRP A 221 -0.30 -7.27 -14.04
N TYR A 222 0.25 -8.45 -13.76
CA TYR A 222 1.05 -8.68 -12.56
C TYR A 222 2.29 -7.78 -12.54
N ASP A 223 3.04 -7.73 -13.63
CA ASP A 223 4.30 -6.99 -13.73
C ASP A 223 4.08 -5.46 -13.83
N SER A 224 3.04 -5.00 -14.55
CA SER A 224 2.84 -3.57 -14.85
C SER A 224 1.85 -2.85 -13.93
N ILE A 225 0.98 -3.57 -13.22
CA ILE A 225 -0.06 -2.97 -12.36
C ILE A 225 0.07 -3.44 -10.92
N TYR A 226 0.13 -4.75 -10.68
CA TYR A 226 0.15 -5.30 -9.32
C TYR A 226 1.45 -4.99 -8.58
N ILE A 227 2.61 -5.32 -9.17
CA ILE A 227 3.93 -5.14 -8.56
C ILE A 227 4.22 -3.69 -8.16
N PRO A 228 4.08 -2.68 -9.04
CA PRO A 228 4.43 -1.29 -8.69
C PRO A 228 3.67 -0.76 -7.46
N LEU A 229 2.39 -1.13 -7.33
CA LEU A 229 1.58 -0.72 -6.19
C LEU A 229 1.94 -1.50 -4.92
N VAL A 230 2.19 -2.80 -5.04
CA VAL A 230 2.55 -3.68 -3.92
C VAL A 230 3.93 -3.35 -3.35
N GLU A 231 4.90 -3.01 -4.20
CA GLU A 231 6.21 -2.51 -3.75
C GLU A 231 6.05 -1.19 -3.00
N THR A 232 5.24 -0.25 -3.51
CA THR A 232 4.92 1.00 -2.82
C THR A 232 4.30 0.76 -1.44
N ILE A 233 3.41 -0.24 -1.32
CA ILE A 233 2.78 -0.64 -0.05
C ILE A 233 3.83 -1.20 0.93
N ARG A 234 4.72 -2.08 0.45
CA ARG A 234 5.76 -2.74 1.26
C ARG A 234 6.82 -1.76 1.74
N ASP A 235 7.37 -0.95 0.85
CA ASP A 235 8.45 0.01 1.13
C ASP A 235 8.04 1.04 2.19
N ARG A 236 6.75 1.37 2.25
CA ARG A 236 6.20 2.31 3.22
C ARG A 236 5.66 1.65 4.50
N GLY A 237 5.76 0.33 4.60
CA GLY A 237 5.31 -0.43 5.76
C GLY A 237 3.81 -0.30 6.04
N LEU A 238 2.98 -0.07 5.02
CA LEU A 238 1.56 0.25 5.20
C LEU A 238 0.75 -0.91 5.78
N LEU A 239 1.25 -2.14 5.60
CA LEU A 239 0.69 -3.35 6.21
C LEU A 239 0.60 -3.29 7.74
N ARG A 240 1.44 -2.49 8.42
CA ARG A 240 1.42 -2.34 9.89
C ARG A 240 0.08 -1.83 10.41
N TRP A 241 -0.68 -1.13 9.59
CA TRP A 241 -1.97 -0.53 9.93
C TRP A 241 -3.16 -1.45 9.66
N PHE A 242 -2.93 -2.60 9.02
CA PHE A 242 -3.92 -3.62 8.70
C PHE A 242 -3.43 -4.97 9.22
N PRO A 243 -3.41 -5.18 10.55
CA PRO A 243 -3.02 -6.46 11.13
C PRO A 243 -3.91 -7.57 10.58
N ASP A 244 -3.31 -8.74 10.36
CA ASP A 244 -3.99 -9.93 9.83
C ASP A 244 -4.55 -9.75 8.41
N ARG A 245 -3.98 -8.85 7.60
CA ARG A 245 -4.27 -8.70 6.16
C ARG A 245 -3.03 -8.91 5.30
N THR A 246 -3.27 -9.44 4.11
CA THR A 246 -2.21 -9.62 3.11
C THR A 246 -1.96 -8.33 2.34
N VAL A 247 -0.84 -8.29 1.62
CA VAL A 247 -0.55 -7.19 0.69
C VAL A 247 -1.55 -7.11 -0.46
N THR A 248 -2.08 -8.26 -0.89
CA THR A 248 -3.11 -8.35 -1.94
C THR A 248 -4.45 -7.80 -1.46
N ASP A 249 -4.85 -8.05 -0.22
CA ASP A 249 -6.05 -7.45 0.37
C ASP A 249 -5.96 -5.92 0.33
N PHE A 250 -4.78 -5.36 0.66
CA PHE A 250 -4.58 -3.93 0.66
C PHE A 250 -4.51 -3.34 -0.75
N TYR A 251 -3.87 -4.04 -1.70
CA TYR A 251 -3.93 -3.71 -3.12
C TYR A 251 -5.38 -3.57 -3.61
N LEU A 252 -6.22 -4.57 -3.35
CA LEU A 252 -7.62 -4.58 -3.76
C LEU A 252 -8.40 -3.42 -3.13
N TRP A 253 -8.21 -3.20 -1.83
CA TRP A 253 -8.81 -2.06 -1.14
C TRP A 253 -8.42 -0.73 -1.80
N VAL A 254 -7.15 -0.50 -2.12
CA VAL A 254 -6.70 0.74 -2.78
C VAL A 254 -7.34 0.90 -4.15
N THR A 255 -7.37 -0.17 -4.95
CA THR A 255 -7.95 -0.11 -6.31
C THR A 255 -9.47 0.13 -6.30
N GLU A 256 -10.20 -0.44 -5.36
CA GLU A 256 -11.65 -0.24 -5.23
C GLU A 256 -12.00 1.17 -4.75
N HIS A 257 -11.23 1.72 -3.82
CA HIS A 257 -11.47 3.06 -3.31
C HIS A 257 -11.00 4.15 -4.27
N ARG A 258 -10.06 3.83 -5.18
CA ARG A 258 -9.60 4.76 -6.22
C ARG A 258 -10.73 5.25 -7.11
N ASP A 259 -11.60 4.37 -7.59
CA ASP A 259 -12.65 4.76 -8.55
C ASP A 259 -13.73 5.62 -7.87
N ALA A 260 -14.02 5.36 -6.60
CA ALA A 260 -14.88 6.21 -5.78
C ALA A 260 -14.24 7.60 -5.55
N LEU A 261 -12.97 7.63 -5.16
CA LEU A 261 -12.18 8.86 -5.00
C LEU A 261 -12.10 9.64 -6.33
N GLN A 262 -11.85 8.98 -7.45
CA GLN A 262 -11.77 9.61 -8.77
C GLN A 262 -13.11 10.20 -9.22
N LYS A 263 -14.24 9.54 -8.94
CA LYS A 263 -15.57 10.09 -9.22
C LYS A 263 -15.90 11.29 -8.33
N GLU A 264 -15.57 11.20 -7.04
CA GLU A 264 -15.78 12.29 -6.08
C GLU A 264 -14.89 13.50 -6.38
N LEU A 265 -13.64 13.24 -6.80
CA LEU A 265 -12.61 14.24 -7.01
C LEU A 265 -12.52 14.76 -8.46
N GLY A 266 -13.20 14.13 -9.42
CA GLY A 266 -13.20 14.55 -10.82
C GLY A 266 -11.83 14.48 -11.52
N TRP A 267 -10.86 13.72 -10.99
CA TRP A 267 -9.50 13.57 -11.54
C TRP A 267 -9.19 12.12 -11.87
N GLN A 268 -8.39 11.87 -12.89
CA GLN A 268 -7.70 10.58 -13.02
C GLN A 268 -6.58 10.54 -11.99
N ILE A 269 -6.68 9.64 -11.01
CA ILE A 269 -5.72 9.52 -9.90
C ILE A 269 -4.97 8.21 -10.06
N ARG A 270 -3.64 8.27 -10.03
CA ARG A 270 -2.80 7.06 -10.02
C ARG A 270 -2.96 6.28 -8.72
N SER A 271 -3.00 4.95 -8.80
CA SER A 271 -3.20 4.08 -7.63
C SER A 271 -2.10 4.26 -6.58
N GLU A 272 -0.87 4.50 -7.03
CA GLU A 272 0.27 4.77 -6.15
C GLU A 272 0.00 6.04 -5.32
N ALA A 273 -0.45 7.12 -5.96
CA ALA A 273 -0.73 8.39 -5.29
C ALA A 273 -1.80 8.26 -4.19
N VAL A 274 -2.80 7.39 -4.37
CA VAL A 274 -3.81 7.08 -3.33
C VAL A 274 -3.16 6.37 -2.13
N ALA A 275 -2.34 5.34 -2.38
CA ALA A 275 -1.60 4.65 -1.33
C ALA A 275 -0.66 5.60 -0.58
N GLU A 276 0.02 6.50 -1.30
CA GLU A 276 0.87 7.53 -0.71
C GLU A 276 0.08 8.49 0.20
N ALA A 277 -1.10 8.93 -0.23
CA ALA A 277 -1.93 9.87 0.52
C ALA A 277 -2.53 9.25 1.79
N LEU A 278 -2.89 7.96 1.74
CA LEU A 278 -3.41 7.23 2.90
C LEU A 278 -2.35 7.00 3.96
N ALA A 279 -1.13 6.65 3.54
CA ALA A 279 0.04 6.60 4.42
C ALA A 279 0.23 7.92 5.16
N ALA A 280 0.15 9.04 4.43
CA ALA A 280 0.29 10.38 5.00
C ALA A 280 -0.88 10.77 5.93
N LYS A 281 -2.11 10.26 5.69
CA LYS A 281 -3.27 10.46 6.58
C LYS A 281 -3.11 9.71 7.92
N THR A 282 -2.60 8.48 7.89
CA THR A 282 -2.38 7.68 9.11
C THR A 282 -1.19 8.18 9.93
N ASP A 283 -0.14 8.69 9.27
CA ASP A 283 0.97 9.38 9.93
C ASP A 283 0.59 10.78 10.48
N GLN A 284 -0.65 11.29 10.33
CA GLN A 284 -1.04 12.51 11.06
C GLN A 284 -1.07 12.33 12.59
N ALA A 285 -0.94 11.09 13.10
CA ALA A 285 -0.66 10.80 14.51
C ALA A 285 0.84 10.87 14.90
N ALA A 286 1.76 10.91 13.92
CA ALA A 286 3.20 11.01 14.12
C ALA A 286 3.82 11.93 13.05
N GLU A 287 4.12 13.19 13.40
CA GLU A 287 4.76 14.21 12.55
C GLU A 287 5.58 13.59 11.41
N ALA A 288 5.10 13.65 10.16
CA ALA A 288 5.79 13.06 9.01
C ALA A 288 7.28 13.41 9.07
N GLU A 289 8.16 12.41 9.16
CA GLU A 289 9.59 12.64 9.37
C GLU A 289 10.18 13.46 8.21
N THR A 290 11.04 14.43 8.53
CA THR A 290 11.74 15.26 7.51
C THR A 290 12.58 14.35 6.61
N GLY A 291 12.47 14.49 5.28
CA GLY A 291 13.21 13.63 4.34
C GLY A 291 12.48 12.36 3.86
N SER A 292 11.24 12.11 4.30
CA SER A 292 10.47 10.91 3.91
C SER A 292 10.10 10.89 2.42
N TRP A 293 9.82 12.06 1.83
CA TRP A 293 9.55 12.21 0.40
C TRP A 293 10.79 11.89 -0.43
N ARG A 294 11.97 12.44 -0.08
CA ARG A 294 13.23 12.05 -0.72
C ARG A 294 13.48 10.55 -0.67
N LYS A 295 13.29 9.92 0.51
CA LYS A 295 13.52 8.49 0.69
C LYS A 295 12.61 7.64 -0.21
N SER A 296 11.34 8.03 -0.37
CA SER A 296 10.39 7.29 -1.21
C SER A 296 10.60 7.51 -2.71
N LYS A 297 11.34 8.53 -3.12
CA LYS A 297 11.61 8.89 -4.52
C LYS A 297 13.04 8.55 -4.99
N LEU A 298 13.89 7.97 -4.13
CA LEU A 298 15.29 7.64 -4.43
C LEU A 298 15.47 6.77 -5.69
N MET A 299 14.62 5.77 -5.88
CA MET A 299 14.67 4.89 -7.06
C MET A 299 14.04 5.55 -8.30
N GLN A 300 12.93 6.26 -8.14
CA GLN A 300 12.21 6.93 -9.23
C GLN A 300 13.07 7.98 -9.94
N ARG A 301 13.99 8.65 -9.24
CA ARG A 301 14.91 9.64 -9.82
C ARG A 301 15.71 9.10 -11.02
N TYR A 302 16.02 7.79 -11.04
CA TYR A 302 16.85 7.17 -12.08
C TYR A 302 16.06 6.43 -13.16
N THR A 303 14.76 6.22 -12.94
CA THR A 303 13.92 5.39 -13.80
C THR A 303 12.73 6.14 -14.39
N GLU A 304 12.30 7.25 -13.79
CA GLU A 304 11.06 7.97 -14.14
C GLU A 304 11.12 9.49 -13.84
N SER A 305 10.11 10.24 -14.34
CA SER A 305 9.85 11.63 -13.95
C SER A 305 9.41 11.75 -12.49
N LEU A 306 9.99 12.70 -11.74
CA LEU A 306 9.61 12.98 -10.34
C LEU A 306 8.29 13.76 -10.20
N PHE A 307 7.85 14.48 -11.23
CA PHE A 307 6.69 15.36 -11.18
C PHE A 307 5.60 14.91 -12.15
N LYS A 308 5.09 13.69 -12.01
CA LYS A 308 4.08 13.15 -12.93
C LYS A 308 2.71 13.81 -12.78
N ASP A 309 2.32 14.17 -11.56
CA ASP A 309 1.06 14.86 -11.26
C ASP A 309 1.32 16.24 -10.64
N ILE A 310 0.90 17.30 -11.32
CA ILE A 310 1.12 18.68 -10.87
C ILE A 310 -0.22 19.33 -10.53
N LEU A 311 -0.37 19.78 -9.29
CA LEU A 311 -1.55 20.50 -8.81
C LEU A 311 -1.36 22.01 -8.94
N VAL A 312 -2.35 22.67 -9.52
CA VAL A 312 -2.41 24.14 -9.65
C VAL A 312 -3.75 24.67 -9.13
N PRO A 313 -3.76 25.33 -7.96
CA PRO A 313 -4.94 26.07 -7.51
C PRO A 313 -5.15 27.32 -8.37
N LEU A 314 -6.38 27.51 -8.85
CA LEU A 314 -6.77 28.58 -9.77
C LEU A 314 -7.84 29.48 -9.13
N SER A 315 -7.71 30.77 -9.39
CA SER A 315 -8.68 31.80 -9.04
C SER A 315 -9.17 32.51 -10.31
N HIS A 316 -10.25 33.27 -10.19
CA HIS A 316 -10.77 34.11 -11.27
C HIS A 316 -9.84 35.28 -11.63
N THR A 317 -8.82 35.55 -10.80
CA THR A 317 -7.85 36.61 -11.02
C THR A 317 -6.78 36.21 -12.03
N GLU A 318 -6.38 37.16 -12.90
CA GLU A 318 -5.31 36.96 -13.88
C GLU A 318 -3.97 36.49 -13.25
N ASP A 319 -3.72 36.88 -12.00
CA ASP A 319 -2.54 36.48 -11.24
C ASP A 319 -2.45 34.97 -11.01
N GLY A 320 -3.59 34.28 -10.83
CA GLY A 320 -3.63 32.82 -10.66
C GLY A 320 -3.14 32.06 -11.90
N TRP A 321 -3.27 32.68 -13.08
CA TRP A 321 -2.84 32.08 -14.34
C TRP A 321 -1.33 32.14 -14.57
N GLN A 322 -0.59 32.96 -13.82
CA GLN A 322 0.88 32.89 -13.83
C GLN A 322 1.39 31.59 -13.20
N ALA A 323 0.73 31.10 -12.14
CA ALA A 323 1.06 29.79 -11.57
C ALA A 323 0.74 28.66 -12.57
N MET A 324 -0.38 28.76 -13.28
CA MET A 324 -0.72 27.83 -14.37
C MET A 324 0.33 27.86 -15.49
N GLN A 325 0.76 29.04 -15.91
CA GLN A 325 1.78 29.15 -16.96
C GLN A 325 3.12 28.57 -16.52
N GLN A 326 3.52 28.75 -15.26
CA GLN A 326 4.70 28.09 -14.70
C GLN A 326 4.54 26.58 -14.66
N ALA A 327 3.38 26.07 -14.25
CA ALA A 327 3.09 24.64 -14.20
C ALA A 327 3.14 23.99 -15.59
N LEU A 328 2.71 24.69 -16.64
CA LEU A 328 2.85 24.23 -18.02
C LEU A 328 4.32 24.07 -18.42
N PHE A 329 5.20 25.00 -18.04
CA PHE A 329 6.63 24.85 -18.35
C PHE A 329 7.24 23.61 -17.69
N VAL A 330 6.87 23.33 -16.43
CA VAL A 330 7.30 22.12 -15.74
C VAL A 330 6.71 20.87 -16.41
N ALA A 331 5.40 20.86 -16.66
CA ALA A 331 4.70 19.73 -17.26
C ALA A 331 5.20 19.39 -18.66
N GLN A 332 5.58 20.37 -19.47
CA GLN A 332 6.18 20.15 -20.78
C GLN A 332 7.55 19.47 -20.70
N GLN A 333 8.34 19.81 -19.68
CA GLN A 333 9.66 19.24 -19.47
C GLN A 333 9.58 17.79 -18.95
N GLU A 334 8.53 17.49 -18.20
CA GLU A 334 8.35 16.24 -17.45
C GLU A 334 7.35 15.25 -18.10
N GLY A 335 6.56 15.71 -19.08
CA GLY A 335 5.44 14.93 -19.63
C GLY A 335 4.28 14.73 -18.64
N SER A 336 4.10 15.66 -17.71
CA SER A 336 3.17 15.55 -16.57
C SER A 336 1.70 15.69 -16.95
N THR A 337 0.83 15.23 -16.05
CA THR A 337 -0.60 15.56 -16.04
C THR A 337 -0.85 16.76 -15.13
N LEU A 338 -1.58 17.75 -15.64
CA LEU A 338 -1.98 18.95 -14.90
C LEU A 338 -3.33 18.78 -14.23
N HIS A 339 -3.38 19.02 -12.94
CA HIS A 339 -4.59 18.98 -12.12
C HIS A 339 -4.92 20.39 -11.65
N GLY A 340 -5.89 21.03 -12.30
CA GLY A 340 -6.44 22.31 -11.89
C GLY A 340 -7.40 22.12 -10.72
N LEU A 341 -7.37 23.03 -9.75
CA LEU A 341 -8.30 23.08 -8.64
C LEU A 341 -8.84 24.50 -8.46
N HIS A 342 -10.14 24.67 -8.58
CA HIS A 342 -10.81 25.93 -8.28
C HIS A 342 -11.79 25.70 -7.13
N ILE A 343 -11.77 26.59 -6.14
CA ILE A 343 -12.53 26.44 -4.91
C ILE A 343 -13.40 27.68 -4.75
N GLU A 344 -14.69 27.45 -4.55
CA GLU A 344 -15.72 28.48 -4.34
C GLU A 344 -16.32 28.35 -2.93
N ASP A 345 -16.93 29.44 -2.47
CA ASP A 345 -17.62 29.47 -1.18
C ASP A 345 -19.03 28.84 -1.24
N SER A 346 -19.61 28.69 -2.44
CA SER A 346 -20.96 28.14 -2.61
C SER A 346 -21.16 27.37 -3.91
N GLN A 347 -22.08 26.40 -3.88
CA GLN A 347 -22.41 25.55 -5.05
C GLN A 347 -22.96 26.36 -6.23
N ALA A 348 -23.67 27.45 -5.96
CA ALA A 348 -24.27 28.30 -6.99
C ALA A 348 -23.22 28.95 -7.91
N HIS A 349 -22.00 29.18 -7.42
CA HIS A 349 -20.91 29.73 -8.22
C HIS A 349 -20.23 28.69 -9.13
N LEU A 350 -20.35 27.39 -8.82
CA LEU A 350 -19.77 26.31 -9.63
C LEU A 350 -20.53 26.03 -10.94
N GLU A 351 -21.78 26.44 -10.99
CA GLU A 351 -22.69 26.27 -12.14
C GLU A 351 -22.86 27.57 -12.94
N GLY A 352 -22.20 28.65 -12.50
CA GLY A 352 -22.23 29.95 -13.15
C GLY A 352 -21.39 30.02 -14.45
N GLU A 353 -21.57 31.11 -15.18
CA GLU A 353 -20.83 31.39 -16.42
C GLU A 353 -19.32 31.49 -16.18
N GLU A 354 -18.90 32.02 -15.03
CA GLU A 354 -17.48 32.15 -14.64
C GLU A 354 -16.78 30.79 -14.52
N ALA A 355 -17.46 29.78 -13.98
CA ALA A 355 -16.95 28.41 -13.90
C ALA A 355 -16.76 27.79 -15.29
N GLY A 356 -17.64 28.11 -16.26
CA GLY A 356 -17.49 27.71 -17.66
C GLY A 356 -16.25 28.33 -18.30
N ILE A 357 -16.07 29.65 -18.12
CA ILE A 357 -14.91 30.39 -18.64
C ILE A 357 -13.59 29.83 -18.08
N LEU A 358 -13.56 29.51 -16.79
CA LEU A 358 -12.38 28.95 -16.13
C LEU A 358 -12.03 27.56 -16.69
N ARG A 359 -13.04 26.69 -16.90
CA ARG A 359 -12.86 25.38 -17.55
C ARG A 359 -12.32 25.51 -18.97
N ASP A 360 -12.93 26.36 -19.78
CA ASP A 360 -12.54 26.53 -21.18
C ASP A 360 -11.12 27.08 -21.30
N ARG A 361 -10.76 28.05 -20.46
CA ARG A 361 -9.40 28.63 -20.42
C ARG A 361 -8.37 27.59 -20.00
N PHE A 362 -8.64 26.81 -18.95
CA PHE A 362 -7.73 25.74 -18.51
C PHE A 362 -7.54 24.68 -19.60
N GLN A 363 -8.63 24.17 -20.17
CA GLN A 363 -8.57 23.17 -21.24
C GLN A 363 -7.85 23.69 -22.48
N LYS A 364 -8.09 24.95 -22.85
CA LYS A 364 -7.37 25.60 -23.96
C LYS A 364 -5.87 25.62 -23.69
N MET A 365 -5.43 26.07 -22.51
CA MET A 365 -4.01 26.12 -22.17
C MET A 365 -3.35 24.73 -22.17
N CYS A 366 -4.02 23.69 -21.68
CA CYS A 366 -3.52 22.32 -21.74
C CYS A 366 -3.43 21.81 -23.19
N ARG A 367 -4.46 22.05 -24.02
CA ARG A 367 -4.47 21.66 -25.44
C ARG A 367 -3.37 22.35 -26.24
N ASP A 368 -3.21 23.67 -26.06
CA ASP A 368 -2.20 24.47 -26.77
C ASP A 368 -0.77 24.01 -26.40
N ALA A 369 -0.58 23.48 -25.19
CA ALA A 369 0.68 22.91 -24.72
C ALA A 369 0.85 21.41 -25.02
N ASN A 370 -0.15 20.76 -25.64
CA ASN A 370 -0.22 19.31 -25.89
C ASN A 370 -0.04 18.45 -24.62
N LEU A 371 -0.69 18.86 -23.52
CA LEU A 371 -0.63 18.19 -22.23
C LEU A 371 -1.99 17.64 -21.81
N LYS A 372 -1.96 16.54 -21.05
CA LYS A 372 -3.15 16.03 -20.36
C LYS A 372 -3.44 16.91 -19.15
N GLY A 373 -4.71 17.25 -18.93
CA GLY A 373 -5.09 17.91 -17.69
C GLY A 373 -6.59 17.86 -17.42
N ALA A 374 -6.93 17.91 -16.14
CA ALA A 374 -8.29 17.94 -15.64
C ALA A 374 -8.45 19.08 -14.62
N LEU A 375 -9.60 19.74 -14.62
CA LEU A 375 -9.92 20.80 -13.68
C LEU A 375 -11.08 20.35 -12.80
N ALA A 376 -10.86 20.34 -11.49
CA ALA A 376 -11.90 20.15 -10.49
C ALA A 376 -12.38 21.50 -9.97
N LEU A 377 -13.70 21.64 -9.83
CA LEU A 377 -14.30 22.75 -9.11
C LEU A 377 -14.96 22.21 -7.84
N GLU A 378 -14.66 22.81 -6.70
CA GLU A 378 -15.13 22.36 -5.39
C GLU A 378 -15.69 23.51 -4.55
N VAL A 379 -16.53 23.16 -3.58
CA VAL A 379 -16.97 24.08 -2.52
C VAL A 379 -16.24 23.75 -1.23
N GLY A 380 -15.70 24.75 -0.55
CA GLY A 380 -15.10 24.56 0.77
C GLY A 380 -14.04 25.59 1.14
N GLU A 381 -13.32 25.35 2.24
CA GLU A 381 -12.21 26.21 2.64
C GLU A 381 -11.00 25.96 1.73
N THR A 382 -10.44 27.05 1.20
CA THR A 382 -9.40 27.00 0.16
C THR A 382 -8.17 26.20 0.61
N SER A 383 -7.67 26.46 1.81
CA SER A 383 -6.43 25.87 2.30
C SER A 383 -6.58 24.37 2.57
N GLU A 384 -7.71 23.95 3.15
CA GLU A 384 -8.05 22.55 3.42
C GLU A 384 -8.17 21.75 2.13
N LYS A 385 -8.91 22.24 1.14
CA LYS A 385 -9.08 21.56 -0.15
C LYS A 385 -7.76 21.45 -0.91
N ILE A 386 -6.93 22.50 -0.91
CA ILE A 386 -5.58 22.43 -1.46
C ILE A 386 -4.74 21.37 -0.75
N LEU A 387 -4.81 21.29 0.58
CA LEU A 387 -4.05 20.29 1.36
C LEU A 387 -4.50 18.85 1.09
N GLU A 388 -5.81 18.61 0.95
CA GLU A 388 -6.36 17.31 0.60
C GLU A 388 -5.86 16.85 -0.77
N ARG A 389 -5.96 17.74 -1.76
CA ARG A 389 -5.57 17.48 -3.14
C ARG A 389 -4.06 17.35 -3.33
N ALA A 390 -3.27 18.17 -2.64
CA ALA A 390 -1.82 18.16 -2.74
C ALA A 390 -1.19 16.84 -2.27
N ARG A 391 -1.88 16.03 -1.45
CA ARG A 391 -1.39 14.69 -1.05
C ARG A 391 -1.33 13.71 -2.22
N LEU A 392 -2.21 13.89 -3.21
CA LEU A 392 -2.35 13.06 -4.40
C LEU A 392 -1.49 13.55 -5.58
N ALA A 393 -0.87 14.73 -5.46
CA ALA A 393 0.04 15.29 -6.46
C ALA A 393 1.51 15.05 -6.07
N ASP A 394 2.41 15.15 -7.05
CA ASP A 394 3.86 15.13 -6.83
C ASP A 394 4.43 16.55 -6.62
N LEU A 395 3.79 17.57 -7.21
CA LEU A 395 4.18 18.99 -7.11
C LEU A 395 2.95 19.89 -6.94
N LEU A 396 3.04 20.86 -6.01
CA LEU A 396 2.05 21.94 -5.89
C LEU A 396 2.62 23.24 -6.46
N VAL A 397 1.97 23.83 -7.46
CA VAL A 397 2.36 25.12 -8.04
C VAL A 397 1.36 26.18 -7.61
N ILE A 398 1.82 27.20 -6.87
CA ILE A 398 0.96 28.23 -6.29
C ILE A 398 1.46 29.63 -6.60
N LYS A 399 0.53 30.57 -6.81
CA LYS A 399 0.83 31.99 -6.90
C LYS A 399 1.10 32.57 -5.51
N VAL A 400 2.15 33.38 -5.38
CA VAL A 400 2.38 34.21 -4.20
C VAL A 400 1.68 35.55 -4.44
N SER A 401 0.41 35.66 -4.06
CA SER A 401 -0.35 36.93 -4.18
C SER A 401 -0.18 37.80 -2.93
N TYR A 402 -0.05 37.17 -1.76
CA TYR A 402 0.23 37.83 -0.49
C TYR A 402 1.34 37.08 0.24
N PRO A 403 2.62 37.47 0.05
CA PRO A 403 3.69 36.82 0.76
C PRO A 403 3.49 36.99 2.27
N PRO A 404 3.76 35.95 3.08
CA PRO A 404 3.60 36.03 4.52
C PRO A 404 4.42 37.20 5.07
N GLN A 405 3.80 38.02 5.92
CA GLN A 405 4.50 39.11 6.59
C GLN A 405 5.61 38.54 7.50
N THR A 406 6.50 39.38 8.02
CA THR A 406 7.49 38.97 9.03
C THR A 406 6.90 39.15 10.43
N GLY A 407 7.22 38.26 11.38
CA GLY A 407 6.73 38.35 12.77
C GLY A 407 5.43 37.57 13.04
N ILE A 408 4.70 37.88 14.11
CA ILE A 408 3.55 37.09 14.60
C ILE A 408 2.40 37.03 13.59
N ALA A 409 2.17 38.10 12.82
CA ALA A 409 1.16 38.16 11.75
C ALA A 409 1.41 37.18 10.59
N SER A 410 2.61 36.59 10.49
CA SER A 410 2.94 35.55 9.50
C SER A 410 2.30 34.20 9.81
N LEU A 411 1.99 33.93 11.09
CA LEU A 411 1.51 32.64 11.58
C LEU A 411 0.10 32.32 11.04
N THR A 412 -0.68 33.34 10.72
CA THR A 412 -2.05 33.24 10.21
C THR A 412 -2.13 33.31 8.69
N SER A 413 -0.99 33.36 7.98
CA SER A 413 -0.99 33.42 6.51
C SER A 413 -1.42 32.06 5.92
N PRO A 414 -2.45 32.02 5.04
CA PRO A 414 -2.86 30.79 4.36
C PRO A 414 -1.70 30.12 3.60
N LEU A 415 -0.84 30.93 2.98
CA LEU A 415 0.33 30.45 2.24
C LEU A 415 1.35 29.79 3.16
N ARG A 416 1.58 30.33 4.37
CA ARG A 416 2.44 29.69 5.37
C ARG A 416 1.85 28.37 5.86
N MET A 417 0.53 28.33 6.08
CA MET A 417 -0.17 27.11 6.49
C MET A 417 -0.01 26.01 5.46
N ILE A 418 -0.23 26.32 4.18
CA ILE A 418 0.00 25.41 3.05
C ILE A 418 1.46 24.95 3.04
N ILE A 419 2.45 25.86 3.02
CA ILE A 419 3.88 25.48 2.99
C ILE A 419 4.28 24.61 4.18
N SER A 420 3.74 24.87 5.36
CA SER A 420 4.08 24.13 6.57
C SER A 420 3.45 22.72 6.64
N ARG A 421 2.35 22.48 5.90
CA ARG A 421 1.54 21.26 6.03
C ARG A 421 1.51 20.37 4.79
N VAL A 422 1.77 20.92 3.60
CA VAL A 422 1.82 20.13 2.36
C VAL A 422 3.04 19.19 2.43
N PRO A 423 2.85 17.87 2.23
CA PRO A 423 3.94 16.89 2.30
C PRO A 423 4.77 16.78 1.01
N ARG A 424 4.53 17.67 0.04
CA ARG A 424 5.12 17.66 -1.31
C ARG A 424 5.94 18.93 -1.56
N PRO A 425 6.87 18.91 -2.52
CA PRO A 425 7.51 20.12 -3.00
C PRO A 425 6.48 21.16 -3.47
N ILE A 426 6.78 22.43 -3.22
CA ILE A 426 5.91 23.56 -3.60
C ILE A 426 6.70 24.51 -4.47
N LEU A 427 6.21 24.76 -5.68
CA LEU A 427 6.72 25.79 -6.57
C LEU A 427 5.91 27.07 -6.39
N ALA A 428 6.47 28.01 -5.63
CA ALA A 428 5.89 29.31 -5.37
C ALA A 428 6.26 30.30 -6.48
N VAL A 429 5.27 30.83 -7.18
CA VAL A 429 5.43 31.73 -8.33
C VAL A 429 5.13 33.17 -7.87
N PRO A 430 6.13 34.07 -7.80
CA PRO A 430 5.90 35.41 -7.25
C PRO A 430 5.27 36.40 -8.24
N ASP A 431 5.70 36.38 -9.49
CA ASP A 431 5.30 37.35 -10.51
C ASP A 431 5.02 36.62 -11.83
N LYS A 432 5.87 36.80 -12.84
CA LYS A 432 5.72 36.14 -14.15
C LYS A 432 6.25 34.72 -14.14
N ALA A 433 5.60 33.86 -14.92
CA ALA A 433 6.15 32.55 -15.24
C ALA A 433 7.45 32.68 -16.05
N VAL A 434 8.45 31.87 -15.71
CA VAL A 434 9.78 31.86 -16.35
C VAL A 434 10.16 30.42 -16.70
N ARG A 435 10.73 30.22 -17.89
CA ARG A 435 11.34 28.93 -18.25
C ARG A 435 12.67 28.80 -17.52
N THR A 436 12.81 27.75 -16.72
CA THR A 436 14.01 27.51 -15.93
C THR A 436 15.18 27.11 -16.82
N THR A 437 16.27 27.84 -16.72
CA THR A 437 17.55 27.54 -17.38
C THR A 437 18.71 27.52 -16.39
N HIS A 438 18.56 28.15 -15.21
CA HIS A 438 19.59 28.21 -14.18
C HIS A 438 18.99 28.25 -12.77
N ALA A 439 19.22 27.20 -12.00
CA ALA A 439 18.80 27.09 -10.61
C ALA A 439 19.88 27.54 -9.62
N LEU A 440 19.44 28.19 -8.53
CA LEU A 440 20.24 28.46 -7.33
C LEU A 440 19.74 27.58 -6.20
N LEU A 441 20.59 26.70 -5.66
CA LEU A 441 20.31 25.93 -4.47
C LEU A 441 20.79 26.69 -3.22
N ALA A 442 19.88 27.03 -2.31
CA ALA A 442 20.24 27.51 -0.98
C ALA A 442 20.52 26.31 -0.06
N PHE A 443 21.79 26.10 0.31
CA PHE A 443 22.24 24.94 1.06
C PHE A 443 22.92 25.32 2.39
N ASP A 444 22.38 24.78 3.49
CA ASP A 444 22.86 25.02 4.86
C ASP A 444 23.25 23.72 5.60
N GLY A 445 23.17 22.56 4.93
CA GLY A 445 23.45 21.24 5.51
C GLY A 445 22.32 20.65 6.37
N SER A 446 21.22 21.37 6.54
CA SER A 446 20.03 20.85 7.24
C SER A 446 19.35 19.72 6.45
N SER A 447 18.58 18.86 7.13
CA SER A 447 17.83 17.78 6.48
C SER A 447 16.93 18.25 5.34
N ARG A 448 16.35 19.46 5.44
CA ARG A 448 15.52 20.04 4.35
C ARG A 448 16.36 20.55 3.19
N SER A 449 17.50 21.18 3.48
CA SER A 449 18.41 21.58 2.41
C SER A 449 18.99 20.38 1.67
N LYS A 450 19.09 19.21 2.31
CA LYS A 450 19.44 17.94 1.65
C LYS A 450 18.33 17.42 0.73
N GLU A 451 17.06 17.67 1.05
CA GLU A 451 15.95 17.39 0.13
C GLU A 451 15.96 18.36 -1.05
N ALA A 452 16.23 19.65 -0.78
CA ALA A 452 16.46 20.64 -1.82
C ALA A 452 17.66 20.30 -2.73
N LEU A 453 18.76 19.78 -2.16
CA LEU A 453 19.92 19.29 -2.91
C LEU A 453 19.55 18.11 -3.81
N PHE A 454 18.80 17.14 -3.28
CA PHE A 454 18.31 16.00 -4.07
C PHE A 454 17.50 16.46 -5.28
N LEU A 455 16.55 17.38 -5.07
CA LEU A 455 15.73 17.94 -6.15
C LEU A 455 16.55 18.78 -7.14
N ALA A 456 17.40 19.69 -6.65
CA ALA A 456 18.24 20.52 -7.52
C ALA A 456 19.16 19.67 -8.42
N THR A 457 19.65 18.55 -7.89
CA THR A 457 20.47 17.61 -8.67
C THR A 457 19.65 16.94 -9.78
N TYR A 458 18.44 16.46 -9.46
CA TYR A 458 17.51 15.92 -10.45
C TYR A 458 17.18 16.94 -11.55
N LEU A 459 16.91 18.19 -11.17
CA LEU A 459 16.60 19.24 -12.14
C LEU A 459 17.79 19.52 -13.07
N ALA A 460 19.01 19.64 -12.52
CA ALA A 460 20.21 19.85 -13.31
C ALA A 460 20.45 18.70 -14.32
N GLU A 461 20.21 17.46 -13.89
CA GLU A 461 20.36 16.24 -14.68
C GLU A 461 19.29 16.13 -15.77
N GLN A 462 18.01 16.09 -15.39
CA GLN A 462 16.91 15.80 -16.31
C GLN A 462 16.49 16.99 -17.15
N TRP A 463 16.59 18.22 -16.62
CA TRP A 463 16.23 19.42 -17.37
C TRP A 463 17.43 20.03 -18.10
N GLY A 464 18.64 19.56 -17.83
CA GLY A 464 19.87 20.11 -18.42
C GLY A 464 20.13 21.56 -18.03
N ILE A 465 19.70 21.98 -16.84
CA ILE A 465 19.84 23.37 -16.37
C ILE A 465 21.15 23.57 -15.62
N ALA A 466 21.68 24.79 -15.66
CA ALA A 466 22.83 25.15 -14.85
C ALA A 466 22.46 25.18 -13.36
N LEU A 467 23.42 24.84 -12.49
CA LEU A 467 23.24 24.82 -11.05
C LEU A 467 24.29 25.67 -10.34
N THR A 468 23.85 26.60 -9.50
CA THR A 468 24.71 27.30 -8.53
C THR A 468 24.31 26.91 -7.11
N VAL A 469 25.27 26.52 -6.27
CA VAL A 469 25.07 26.25 -4.84
C VAL A 469 25.49 27.46 -4.01
N PHE A 470 24.55 28.02 -3.25
CA PHE A 470 24.75 29.11 -2.33
C PHE A 470 24.78 28.62 -0.89
N THR A 471 25.84 28.95 -0.16
CA THR A 471 25.98 28.66 1.27
C THR A 471 26.18 29.97 2.05
N ALA A 472 25.32 30.22 3.04
CA ALA A 472 25.44 31.38 3.91
C ALA A 472 26.51 31.15 4.99
N LEU A 473 27.36 32.15 5.24
CA LEU A 473 28.26 32.17 6.38
C LEU A 473 27.48 32.51 7.66
N GLU A 474 27.32 31.55 8.55
CA GLU A 474 26.85 31.79 9.93
C GLU A 474 28.02 31.91 10.90
N SER A 475 27.89 32.78 11.90
CA SER A 475 28.88 32.97 12.94
C SER A 475 29.05 31.69 13.76
N GLY A 476 30.13 30.92 13.53
CA GLY A 476 30.53 29.79 14.38
C GLY A 476 30.47 28.39 13.74
N ARG A 477 30.01 28.23 12.49
CA ARG A 477 30.19 26.98 11.71
C ARG A 477 31.23 27.19 10.60
N LEU A 478 32.09 26.21 10.38
CA LEU A 478 33.00 26.19 9.24
C LEU A 478 32.17 25.93 7.96
N SER A 479 31.78 26.97 7.22
CA SER A 479 30.98 26.83 6.00
C SER A 479 31.64 26.01 4.88
N GLY A 480 32.96 25.78 4.96
CA GLY A 480 33.68 24.88 4.04
C GLY A 480 33.13 23.45 4.09
N SER A 481 32.91 22.87 5.28
CA SER A 481 32.46 21.48 5.40
C SER A 481 31.04 21.26 4.86
N VAL A 482 30.18 22.27 4.94
CA VAL A 482 28.81 22.22 4.40
C VAL A 482 28.84 22.23 2.88
N GLN A 483 29.65 23.10 2.28
CA GLN A 483 29.75 23.16 0.83
C GLN A 483 30.45 21.92 0.24
N ASP A 484 31.41 21.34 0.96
CA ASP A 484 32.06 20.09 0.58
C ASP A 484 31.08 18.91 0.58
N GLU A 485 30.09 18.87 1.48
CA GLU A 485 29.03 17.87 1.45
C GLU A 485 28.17 17.97 0.18
N ALA A 486 27.73 19.18 -0.18
CA ALA A 486 27.00 19.40 -1.43
C ALA A 486 27.84 19.05 -2.66
N ARG A 487 29.14 19.39 -2.65
CA ARG A 487 30.07 19.06 -3.73
C ARG A 487 30.22 17.55 -3.89
N ALA A 488 30.51 16.83 -2.81
CA ALA A 488 30.64 15.37 -2.84
C ALA A 488 29.38 14.68 -3.36
N TYR A 489 28.19 15.17 -2.99
CA TYR A 489 26.93 14.64 -3.50
C TYR A 489 26.74 14.91 -5.00
N LEU A 490 27.03 16.12 -5.47
CA LEU A 490 26.89 16.49 -6.88
C LEU A 490 27.92 15.77 -7.77
N ASP A 491 29.16 15.63 -7.29
CA ASP A 491 30.23 14.89 -7.97
C ASP A 491 29.87 13.41 -8.14
N LEU A 492 29.25 12.78 -7.14
CA LEU A 492 28.75 11.40 -7.22
C LEU A 492 27.68 11.23 -8.32
N HIS A 493 26.94 12.30 -8.63
CA HIS A 493 25.93 12.33 -9.68
C HIS A 493 26.43 12.97 -10.98
N GLU A 494 27.73 13.22 -11.11
CA GLU A 494 28.37 13.82 -12.29
C GLU A 494 27.79 15.20 -12.68
N ILE A 495 27.23 15.93 -11.71
CA ILE A 495 26.64 17.26 -11.94
C ILE A 495 27.67 18.35 -11.67
N GLN A 496 27.96 19.15 -12.70
CA GLN A 496 28.76 20.35 -12.56
C GLN A 496 27.93 21.49 -11.97
N ALA A 497 28.43 22.09 -10.88
CA ALA A 497 27.80 23.24 -10.26
C ALA A 497 28.81 24.32 -9.89
N ASP A 498 28.34 25.56 -9.91
CA ASP A 498 29.06 26.69 -9.36
C ASP A 498 28.86 26.80 -7.85
N TYR A 499 29.87 27.27 -7.12
CA TYR A 499 29.80 27.38 -5.65
C TYR A 499 30.01 28.83 -5.19
N VAL A 500 29.09 29.31 -4.33
CA VAL A 500 29.13 30.68 -3.79
C VAL A 500 28.96 30.66 -2.28
N ILE A 501 29.91 31.28 -1.58
CA ILE A 501 29.85 31.50 -0.13
C ILE A 501 29.76 33.01 0.14
N LYS A 502 28.71 33.48 0.82
CA LYS A 502 28.56 34.90 1.22
C LYS A 502 28.00 35.04 2.63
N LYS A 503 28.25 36.19 3.27
CA LYS A 503 27.68 36.57 4.56
C LYS A 503 26.26 37.11 4.39
N GLY A 504 25.35 36.72 5.27
CA GLY A 504 23.93 37.10 5.20
C GLY A 504 23.15 36.33 4.14
N ALA A 505 21.86 36.04 4.40
CA ALA A 505 21.04 35.18 3.54
C ALA A 505 20.34 35.97 2.42
N ALA A 506 19.31 36.76 2.70
CA ALA A 506 18.41 37.29 1.67
C ALA A 506 19.07 38.28 0.69
N ASP A 507 19.76 39.31 1.18
CA ASP A 507 20.39 40.33 0.33
C ASP A 507 21.46 39.73 -0.60
N SER A 508 22.24 38.78 -0.06
CA SER A 508 23.30 38.08 -0.78
C SER A 508 22.73 37.13 -1.83
N VAL A 509 21.65 36.39 -1.52
CA VAL A 509 20.93 35.54 -2.48
C VAL A 509 20.44 36.39 -3.65
N ARG A 510 19.79 37.53 -3.39
CA ARG A 510 19.32 38.45 -4.44
C ARG A 510 20.45 38.97 -5.32
N ALA A 511 21.59 39.33 -4.73
CA ALA A 511 22.75 39.79 -5.48
C ALA A 511 23.28 38.68 -6.42
N VAL A 512 23.35 37.44 -5.94
CA VAL A 512 23.78 36.28 -6.74
C VAL A 512 22.78 35.98 -7.85
N VAL A 513 21.48 35.99 -7.55
CA VAL A 513 20.41 35.78 -8.54
C VAL A 513 20.55 36.74 -9.71
N ARG A 514 20.75 38.03 -9.44
CA ARG A 514 20.93 39.05 -10.50
C ARG A 514 22.26 38.90 -11.25
N GLN A 515 23.34 38.62 -10.55
CA GLN A 515 24.68 38.54 -11.15
C GLN A 515 24.85 37.33 -12.08
N ARG A 516 24.19 36.22 -11.77
CA ARG A 516 24.35 34.94 -12.49
C ARG A 516 23.17 34.57 -13.39
N GLY A 517 22.16 35.44 -13.50
CA GLY A 517 20.97 35.19 -14.32
C GLY A 517 20.15 33.99 -13.84
N ILE A 518 20.03 33.81 -12.52
CA ILE A 518 19.25 32.71 -11.93
C ILE A 518 17.76 32.96 -12.16
N ASP A 519 17.03 31.92 -12.59
CA ASP A 519 15.59 31.95 -12.86
C ASP A 519 14.77 30.99 -11.98
N LEU A 520 15.41 30.14 -11.17
CA LEU A 520 14.76 29.32 -10.15
C LEU A 520 15.57 29.31 -8.85
N LEU A 521 14.92 29.54 -7.70
CA LEU A 521 15.53 29.32 -6.38
C LEU A 521 15.01 28.01 -5.78
N VAL A 522 15.91 27.12 -5.35
CA VAL A 522 15.57 25.86 -4.69
C VAL A 522 16.03 25.92 -3.24
N MET A 523 15.13 25.66 -2.29
CA MET A 523 15.44 25.75 -0.85
C MET A 523 14.61 24.80 0.01
N GLY A 524 15.04 24.62 1.27
CA GLY A 524 14.25 23.94 2.30
C GLY A 524 13.13 24.82 2.90
N GLY A 525 12.06 24.20 3.38
CA GLY A 525 10.91 24.85 4.04
C GLY A 525 11.08 25.12 5.55
N TYR A 526 9.98 25.45 6.23
CA TYR A 526 9.98 25.84 7.66
C TYR A 526 10.39 24.72 8.61
N SER A 527 11.21 25.02 9.63
CA SER A 527 11.57 24.11 10.73
C SER A 527 10.54 24.03 11.84
N GLY A 528 10.14 22.79 12.18
CA GLY A 528 9.29 22.45 13.32
C GLY A 528 9.90 22.80 14.68
N MET A 529 9.07 22.67 15.72
CA MET A 529 9.13 23.28 17.06
C MET A 529 10.36 22.95 17.94
N THR A 530 11.58 23.31 17.53
CA THR A 530 12.64 23.54 18.51
C THR A 530 12.57 25.01 18.93
N ILE A 531 12.04 25.27 20.14
CA ILE A 531 11.86 26.60 20.76
C ILE A 531 13.20 27.32 21.04
N LYS A 532 14.31 26.92 20.40
CA LYS A 532 15.62 27.57 20.56
C LYS A 532 16.14 28.37 19.37
N GLU A 533 15.48 28.42 18.21
CA GLU A 533 16.07 29.13 17.07
C GLU A 533 15.06 30.04 16.34
N PHE A 534 14.95 31.27 16.85
CA PHE A 534 14.16 32.37 16.28
C PHE A 534 14.68 32.90 14.92
N PHE A 535 15.59 32.19 14.25
CA PHE A 535 16.36 32.67 13.09
C PHE A 535 16.12 31.94 11.75
N ILE A 536 15.55 30.72 11.72
CA ILE A 536 15.47 29.90 10.49
C ILE A 536 14.15 30.08 9.71
N GLY A 537 13.03 30.29 10.42
CA GLY A 537 11.72 30.53 9.78
C GLY A 537 11.54 31.93 9.15
N SER A 538 12.42 32.89 9.48
CA SER A 538 12.37 34.25 8.94
C SER A 538 12.88 34.31 7.49
N ASN A 539 13.81 33.43 7.11
CA ASN A 539 14.44 33.44 5.79
C ASN A 539 13.49 32.99 4.67
N VAL A 540 12.66 31.96 4.88
CA VAL A 540 11.65 31.52 3.89
C VAL A 540 10.65 32.64 3.61
N ASN A 541 10.11 33.27 4.67
CA ASN A 541 9.18 34.40 4.55
C ASN A 541 9.82 35.58 3.81
N LEU A 542 11.06 35.92 4.15
CA LEU A 542 11.80 37.03 3.54
C LEU A 542 12.09 36.76 2.05
N VAL A 543 12.51 35.55 1.72
CA VAL A 543 12.74 35.11 0.34
C VAL A 543 11.44 35.16 -0.46
N LEU A 544 10.33 34.60 0.05
CA LEU A 544 9.03 34.65 -0.63
C LEU A 544 8.51 36.06 -0.84
N LYS A 545 8.80 36.97 0.11
CA LYS A 545 8.40 38.38 0.03
C LYS A 545 9.21 39.16 -1.00
N GLU A 546 10.49 38.86 -1.15
CA GLU A 546 11.42 39.66 -1.96
C GLU A 546 11.78 39.04 -3.31
N SER A 547 11.52 37.74 -3.50
CA SER A 547 11.86 37.03 -4.74
C SER A 547 11.03 37.52 -5.91
N LYS A 548 11.69 37.67 -7.05
CA LYS A 548 11.06 37.94 -8.36
C LYS A 548 11.09 36.73 -9.28
N ILE A 549 11.64 35.62 -8.81
CA ILE A 549 11.77 34.36 -9.54
C ILE A 549 11.03 33.25 -8.80
N PRO A 550 10.55 32.22 -9.51
CA PRO A 550 9.98 31.04 -8.88
C PRO A 550 10.88 30.46 -7.77
N VAL A 551 10.24 30.01 -6.68
CA VAL A 551 10.92 29.41 -5.53
C VAL A 551 10.37 28.01 -5.29
N LEU A 552 11.20 26.99 -5.47
CA LEU A 552 10.89 25.60 -5.15
C LEU A 552 11.26 25.30 -3.68
N ILE A 553 10.25 24.98 -2.88
CA ILE A 553 10.36 24.76 -1.44
C ILE A 553 10.18 23.28 -1.14
N CYS A 554 11.15 22.69 -0.45
CA CYS A 554 11.24 21.26 -0.17
C CYS A 554 11.11 20.99 1.35
N ARG A 555 10.52 19.87 1.77
CA ARG A 555 10.15 19.68 3.18
C ARG A 555 11.11 18.83 3.99
#